data_AF-A0A9E2WT22-F1
#
_entry.id   AF-A0A9E2WT22-F1
#
_cell.length_a   1.000
_cell.length_b   1.000
_cell.length_c   1.000
_cell.angle_alpha   90.00
_cell.angle_beta   90.00
_cell.angle_gamma   90.00
#
_symmetry.space_group_name_H-M   'P 1'
#
loop_
_entity.id
_entity.type
_entity.pdbx_description
1 polymer ?
#
loop_
_entity_poly.entity_id
_entity_poly.type
_entity_poly.pdbx_seq_one_letter_code
_entity_poly.pdbx_strand_id
1 'polypeptide(L)'
;MHFVADKILEAYGDQLDFVFLELLDIENPKIENLYSLREYYYLTPALYFKTLAVLYDQKYKKAESRIRTAKIYTQLFIQGFLNIGTMETFLSRKNEFFQDGKVGVSGFLPIDLDSNFERKRNMLFKDTLVLEERKLDAIKHIQEEYPNDKLTAWYVDYIEKAKAKGVHVVVVMAPRITQYVMSTYNDLPPQHKIRVSDPIKYPELYLVENSADAGHLNAAGARIFTREVARAFNQLNLD
;
A
#
# COMPACT_ATOMS: atom_id res chain seq x y z
N MET A 1 -0.26 3.72 5.95
CA MET A 1 -0.92 4.40 4.82
C MET A 1 -2.12 5.24 5.26
N HIS A 2 -3.03 4.69 6.09
CA HIS A 2 -4.25 5.38 6.52
C HIS A 2 -4.06 6.73 7.25
N PHE A 3 -2.98 6.94 8.00
CA PHE A 3 -2.75 8.23 8.67
C PHE A 3 -2.77 9.44 7.71
N VAL A 4 -2.10 9.34 6.55
CA VAL A 4 -2.13 10.43 5.57
C VAL A 4 -3.50 10.58 4.94
N ALA A 5 -4.20 9.48 4.70
CA ALA A 5 -5.57 9.52 4.22
C ALA A 5 -6.51 10.21 5.23
N ASP A 6 -6.35 9.94 6.53
CA ASP A 6 -7.08 10.60 7.61
C ASP A 6 -6.76 12.10 7.62
N LYS A 7 -5.48 12.48 7.51
CA LYS A 7 -5.08 13.90 7.50
C LYS A 7 -5.52 14.66 6.27
N ILE A 8 -5.51 14.03 5.09
CA ILE A 8 -6.07 14.61 3.86
C ILE A 8 -7.58 14.82 4.03
N LEU A 9 -8.30 13.83 4.54
CA LEU A 9 -9.73 13.91 4.77
C LEU A 9 -10.10 14.95 5.84
N GLU A 10 -9.29 15.08 6.89
CA GLU A 10 -9.43 16.13 7.91
C GLU A 10 -9.26 17.53 7.32
N ALA A 11 -8.21 17.74 6.52
CA ALA A 11 -7.84 19.06 6.00
C ALA A 11 -8.64 19.50 4.77
N TYR A 12 -9.02 18.56 3.90
CA TYR A 12 -9.55 18.83 2.56
C TYR A 12 -10.84 18.09 2.24
N GLY A 13 -11.50 17.45 3.22
CA GLY A 13 -12.70 16.63 2.97
C GLY A 13 -13.77 17.35 2.14
N ASP A 14 -14.04 18.62 2.43
CA ASP A 14 -15.06 19.41 1.72
C ASP A 14 -14.66 19.83 0.28
N GLN A 15 -13.42 19.53 -0.13
CA GLN A 15 -12.87 19.83 -1.47
C GLN A 15 -12.61 18.55 -2.29
N LEU A 16 -12.94 17.39 -1.76
CA LEU A 16 -12.66 16.10 -2.37
C LEU A 16 -13.96 15.38 -2.70
N ASP A 17 -14.11 14.97 -3.95
CA ASP A 17 -15.20 14.07 -4.32
C ASP A 17 -14.79 12.60 -4.09
N PHE A 18 -13.51 12.27 -4.34
CA PHE A 18 -13.02 10.91 -4.33
C PHE A 18 -11.66 10.77 -3.64
N VAL A 19 -11.45 9.64 -2.97
CA VAL A 19 -10.15 9.21 -2.43
C VAL A 19 -9.89 7.76 -2.85
N PHE A 20 -8.76 7.52 -3.52
CA PHE A 20 -8.31 6.18 -3.88
C PHE A 20 -7.31 5.68 -2.84
N LEU A 21 -7.59 4.53 -2.21
CA LEU A 21 -6.71 3.89 -1.24
C LEU A 21 -6.25 2.53 -1.74
N GLU A 22 -4.96 2.27 -1.70
CA GLU A 22 -4.46 0.94 -2.00
C GLU A 22 -4.78 -0.02 -0.84
N LEU A 23 -5.29 -1.22 -1.17
CA LEU A 23 -5.53 -2.28 -0.20
C LEU A 23 -4.22 -2.97 0.16
N LEU A 24 -3.63 -2.58 1.28
CA LEU A 24 -2.38 -3.17 1.76
C LEU A 24 -2.59 -4.07 2.97
N ASP A 25 -1.77 -5.12 3.03
CA ASP A 25 -1.58 -5.93 4.23
C ASP A 25 -0.66 -5.21 5.24
N ILE A 26 -0.75 -5.59 6.52
CA ILE A 26 0.24 -5.20 7.52
C ILE A 26 1.39 -6.19 7.46
N GLU A 27 2.45 -5.82 6.74
CA GLU A 27 3.68 -6.60 6.60
C GLU A 27 4.76 -6.17 7.60
N ASN A 28 5.86 -6.92 7.64
CA ASN A 28 7.07 -6.47 8.32
C ASN A 28 7.61 -5.26 7.57
N PRO A 29 7.59 -4.05 8.16
CA PRO A 29 8.22 -2.92 7.51
C PRO A 29 9.72 -3.21 7.38
N LYS A 30 10.27 -2.85 6.22
CA LYS A 30 11.71 -2.94 5.94
C LYS A 30 12.46 -2.02 6.91
N ILE A 31 13.56 -2.50 7.49
CA ILE A 31 14.36 -1.75 8.48
C ILE A 31 14.80 -0.39 7.90
N GLU A 32 15.04 -0.34 6.60
CA GLU A 32 15.43 0.88 5.88
C GLU A 32 14.31 1.92 5.84
N ASN A 33 13.04 1.48 5.86
CA ASN A 33 11.89 2.37 5.91
C ASN A 33 11.58 2.84 7.35
N LEU A 34 12.01 2.08 8.36
CA LEU A 34 11.77 2.33 9.79
C LEU A 34 12.21 3.70 10.28
N TYR A 35 13.27 4.22 9.69
CA TYR A 35 13.87 5.51 10.06
C TYR A 35 13.51 6.62 9.08
N SER A 36 12.53 6.39 8.19
CA SER A 36 12.01 7.45 7.36
C SER A 36 11.15 8.40 8.21
N LEU A 37 11.21 9.70 7.93
CA LEU A 37 10.33 10.69 8.58
C LEU A 37 8.85 10.33 8.41
N ARG A 38 8.52 9.62 7.34
CA ARG A 38 7.18 9.08 7.13
C ARG A 38 6.78 8.21 8.32
N GLU A 39 7.61 7.28 8.78
CA GLU A 39 7.18 6.36 9.84
C GLU A 39 6.99 7.03 11.21
N TYR A 40 7.77 8.06 11.52
CA TYR A 40 7.64 8.83 12.76
C TYR A 40 6.26 9.47 12.95
N TYR A 41 5.64 9.97 11.88
CA TYR A 41 4.34 10.65 11.99
C TYR A 41 3.14 9.70 11.91
N TYR A 42 3.35 8.44 11.51
CA TYR A 42 2.24 7.56 11.13
C TYR A 42 1.70 6.71 12.29
N LEU A 43 2.45 6.49 13.37
CA LEU A 43 2.07 5.53 14.42
C LEU A 43 1.56 6.22 15.69
N THR A 44 0.38 6.86 15.60
CA THR A 44 -0.31 7.40 16.79
C THR A 44 -0.75 6.26 17.73
N PRO A 45 -1.04 6.53 19.03
CA PRO A 45 -1.50 5.49 19.94
C PRO A 45 -2.70 4.71 19.42
N ALA A 46 -3.69 5.39 18.83
CA ALA A 46 -4.86 4.75 18.23
C ALA A 46 -4.48 3.82 17.06
N LEU A 47 -3.57 4.26 16.18
CA LEU A 47 -3.11 3.47 15.04
C LEU A 47 -2.22 2.29 15.46
N TYR A 48 -1.43 2.44 16.52
CA TYR A 48 -0.64 1.36 17.10
C TYR A 48 -1.54 0.22 17.59
N PHE A 49 -2.56 0.51 18.41
CA PHE A 49 -3.47 -0.53 18.90
C PHE A 49 -4.31 -1.16 17.78
N LYS A 50 -4.77 -0.37 16.80
CA LYS A 50 -5.41 -0.92 15.59
C LYS A 50 -4.49 -1.87 14.83
N THR A 51 -3.22 -1.49 14.65
CA THR A 51 -2.20 -2.31 13.97
C THR A 51 -1.99 -3.64 14.72
N LEU A 52 -1.85 -3.61 16.05
CA LEU A 52 -1.71 -4.84 16.84
C LEU A 52 -2.95 -5.75 16.74
N ALA A 53 -4.15 -5.17 16.72
CA ALA A 53 -5.38 -5.93 16.55
C ALA A 53 -5.43 -6.63 15.18
N VAL A 54 -5.05 -5.93 14.11
CA VAL A 54 -4.93 -6.52 12.77
C VAL A 54 -3.88 -7.63 12.74
N LEU A 55 -2.68 -7.39 13.28
CA LEU A 55 -1.62 -8.40 13.34
C LEU A 55 -2.07 -9.65 14.11
N TYR A 56 -2.81 -9.47 15.21
CA TYR A 56 -3.37 -10.58 15.96
C TYR A 56 -4.35 -11.42 15.12
N ASP A 57 -5.15 -10.79 14.27
CA ASP A 57 -6.17 -11.44 13.45
C ASP A 57 -5.64 -12.08 12.15
N GLN A 58 -4.39 -11.79 11.75
CA GLN A 58 -3.72 -12.39 10.59
C GLN A 58 -3.38 -13.89 10.78
N LYS A 59 -4.39 -14.76 10.79
CA LYS A 59 -4.22 -16.20 11.08
C LYS A 59 -3.39 -16.97 10.04
N TYR A 60 -3.26 -16.45 8.82
CA TYR A 60 -2.42 -17.03 7.77
C TYR A 60 -0.92 -16.90 8.06
N LYS A 61 -0.50 -15.92 8.89
CA LYS A 61 0.89 -15.79 9.32
C LYS A 61 1.17 -16.66 10.54
N LYS A 62 2.31 -17.35 10.51
CA LYS A 62 2.89 -18.02 11.69
C LYS A 62 2.95 -17.06 12.87
N ALA A 63 2.63 -17.54 14.07
CA ALA A 63 2.63 -16.72 15.29
C ALA A 63 3.97 -16.00 15.52
N GLU A 64 5.10 -16.65 15.23
CA GLU A 64 6.43 -16.05 15.32
C GLU A 64 6.61 -14.83 14.41
N SER A 65 6.08 -14.89 13.19
CA SER A 65 6.12 -13.76 12.24
C SER A 65 5.27 -12.61 12.75
N ARG A 66 4.07 -12.91 13.28
CA ARG A 66 3.19 -11.90 13.90
C ARG A 66 3.84 -11.24 15.11
N ILE A 67 4.46 -12.01 16.01
CA ILE A 67 5.17 -11.51 17.19
C ILE A 67 6.37 -10.64 16.76
N ARG A 68 7.14 -11.07 15.76
CA ARG A 68 8.24 -10.28 15.21
C ARG A 68 7.75 -8.94 14.67
N THR A 69 6.68 -8.97 13.87
CA THR A 69 6.07 -7.76 13.29
C THR A 69 5.56 -6.84 14.40
N ALA A 70 4.86 -7.38 15.40
CA ALA A 70 4.36 -6.62 16.54
C ALA A 70 5.48 -5.99 17.38
N LYS A 71 6.62 -6.69 17.57
CA LYS A 71 7.80 -6.14 18.23
C LYS A 71 8.37 -4.94 17.47
N ILE A 72 8.46 -5.03 16.14
CA ILE A 72 8.92 -3.93 15.29
C ILE A 72 8.00 -2.72 15.45
N TYR A 73 6.67 -2.90 15.30
CA TYR A 73 5.71 -1.81 15.49
C TYR A 73 5.74 -1.22 16.91
N THR A 74 5.95 -2.04 17.94
CA THR A 74 6.09 -1.58 19.32
C THR A 74 7.35 -0.74 19.51
N GLN A 75 8.48 -1.18 18.92
CA GLN A 75 9.71 -0.41 18.95
C GLN A 75 9.54 0.95 18.25
N LEU A 76 8.89 0.97 17.08
CA LEU A 76 8.60 2.23 16.37
C LEU A 76 7.69 3.14 17.18
N PHE A 77 6.66 2.58 17.82
CA PHE A 77 5.76 3.34 18.66
C PHE A 77 6.51 4.00 19.82
N ILE A 78 7.37 3.25 20.52
CA ILE A 78 8.18 3.77 21.63
C ILE A 78 9.17 4.82 21.13
N GLN A 79 9.88 4.57 20.02
CA GLN A 79 10.85 5.50 19.45
C GLN A 79 10.19 6.81 19.02
N GLY A 80 9.04 6.73 18.33
CA GLY A 80 8.26 7.89 17.94
C GLY A 80 7.69 8.65 19.15
N PHE A 81 7.16 7.93 20.14
CA PHE A 81 6.63 8.52 21.37
C PHE A 81 7.71 9.26 22.18
N LEU A 82 8.93 8.72 22.25
CA LEU A 82 10.07 9.31 22.96
C LEU A 82 10.90 10.27 22.09
N ASN A 83 10.53 10.47 20.81
CA ASN A 83 11.29 11.24 19.83
C ASN A 83 12.77 10.80 19.70
N ILE A 84 13.05 9.50 19.84
CA ILE A 84 14.41 8.95 19.73
C ILE A 84 14.81 8.92 18.25
N GLY A 85 15.95 9.55 17.91
CA GLY A 85 16.50 9.59 16.55
C GLY A 85 15.86 10.62 15.62
N THR A 86 14.74 11.26 16.01
CA THR A 86 14.06 12.27 15.19
C THR A 86 14.94 13.50 14.97
N MET A 87 15.71 13.92 15.99
CA MET A 87 16.62 15.05 15.88
C MET A 87 17.81 14.75 14.95
N GLU A 88 18.41 13.56 15.06
CA GLU A 88 19.51 13.15 14.18
C GLU A 88 19.05 13.00 12.73
N THR A 89 17.85 12.44 12.52
CA THR A 89 17.22 12.33 11.19
C THR A 89 16.89 13.72 10.62
N PHE A 90 16.38 14.63 11.45
CA PHE A 90 16.09 16.01 11.04
C PHE A 90 17.35 16.78 10.66
N LEU A 91 18.42 16.65 11.44
CA LEU A 91 19.70 17.32 11.19
C LEU A 91 20.43 16.76 9.96
N SER A 92 20.48 15.43 9.81
CA SER A 92 21.10 14.78 8.66
C SER A 92 20.36 15.07 7.34
N ARG A 93 19.04 15.21 7.39
CA ARG A 93 18.21 15.44 6.19
C ARG A 93 17.93 16.91 5.88
N LYS A 94 18.33 17.86 6.73
CA LYS A 94 18.16 19.31 6.44
C LYS A 94 18.79 19.71 5.09
N ASN A 95 19.82 19.00 4.65
CA ASN A 95 20.47 19.22 3.34
C ASN A 95 19.81 18.46 2.17
N GLU A 96 19.04 17.39 2.43
CA GLU A 96 18.32 16.61 1.41
C GLU A 96 16.93 17.21 1.10
N PHE A 97 16.26 17.79 2.09
CA PHE A 97 14.91 18.35 1.95
C PHE A 97 14.79 19.47 0.90
N PHE A 98 15.88 20.15 0.56
CA PHE A 98 15.89 21.21 -0.45
C PHE A 98 16.34 20.72 -1.83
N GLN A 99 16.74 19.46 -2.00
CA GLN A 99 17.17 18.93 -3.30
C GLN A 99 16.12 18.07 -4.00
N ASP A 100 15.14 17.51 -3.30
CA ASP A 100 14.07 16.73 -3.93
C ASP A 100 12.84 17.58 -4.22
N GLY A 101 13.02 18.55 -5.12
CA GLY A 101 11.95 19.10 -5.96
C GLY A 101 11.40 18.08 -6.99
N LYS A 102 11.66 16.78 -6.82
CA LYS A 102 11.18 15.71 -7.69
C LYS A 102 9.76 15.29 -7.32
N VAL A 103 8.87 16.26 -7.13
CA VAL A 103 7.46 15.98 -7.39
C VAL A 103 7.39 15.90 -8.91
N GLY A 104 7.35 14.69 -9.46
CA GLY A 104 7.23 14.54 -10.91
C GLY A 104 5.95 15.22 -11.42
N VAL A 105 5.81 15.35 -12.74
CA VAL A 105 4.68 16.05 -13.34
C VAL A 105 3.36 15.47 -12.81
N SER A 106 2.56 16.32 -12.16
CA SER A 106 1.27 15.95 -11.54
C SER A 106 1.35 14.91 -10.41
N GLY A 107 2.43 14.91 -9.63
CA GLY A 107 2.58 14.03 -8.46
C GLY A 107 3.00 12.59 -8.78
N PHE A 108 3.25 12.27 -10.04
CA PHE A 108 3.76 10.96 -10.46
C PHE A 108 5.29 10.95 -10.49
N LEU A 109 5.91 10.16 -9.61
CA LEU A 109 7.35 9.91 -9.63
C LEU A 109 7.62 8.48 -10.13
N PRO A 110 8.05 8.28 -11.39
CA PRO A 110 8.34 6.96 -11.89
C PRO A 110 9.54 6.35 -11.17
N ILE A 111 9.41 5.08 -10.78
CA ILE A 111 10.50 4.30 -10.17
C ILE A 111 11.72 4.17 -11.10
N ASP A 112 11.51 4.38 -12.40
CA ASP A 112 12.54 4.40 -13.43
C ASP A 112 13.59 5.51 -13.20
N LEU A 113 13.28 6.50 -12.34
CA LEU A 113 14.20 7.55 -11.91
C LEU A 113 14.96 7.22 -10.61
N ASP A 114 14.70 6.06 -9.98
CA ASP A 114 15.48 5.55 -8.84
C ASP A 114 16.92 5.30 -9.32
N SER A 115 17.91 5.76 -8.57
CA SER A 115 19.33 5.53 -8.87
C SER A 115 19.69 4.04 -8.97
N ASN A 116 18.88 3.17 -8.36
CA ASN A 116 19.04 1.72 -8.40
C ASN A 116 18.19 1.03 -9.47
N PHE A 117 17.44 1.76 -10.29
CA PHE A 117 16.50 1.19 -11.26
C PHE A 117 17.18 0.19 -12.19
N GLU A 118 18.27 0.59 -12.85
CA GLU A 118 19.00 -0.29 -13.77
C GLU A 118 19.50 -1.56 -13.08
N ARG A 119 19.98 -1.45 -11.83
CA ARG A 119 20.40 -2.62 -11.05
C ARG A 119 19.22 -3.56 -10.78
N LYS A 120 18.10 -3.03 -10.29
CA LYS A 120 16.87 -3.80 -9.99
C LYS A 120 16.33 -4.47 -11.24
N ARG A 121 16.28 -3.74 -12.34
CA ARG A 121 15.78 -4.20 -13.63
C ARG A 121 16.69 -5.28 -14.23
N ASN A 122 18.00 -5.11 -14.15
CA ASN A 122 18.94 -6.15 -14.60
C ASN A 122 18.86 -7.43 -13.75
N MET A 123 18.58 -7.33 -12.44
CA MET A 123 18.33 -8.51 -11.62
C MET A 123 17.05 -9.24 -12.06
N LEU A 124 15.99 -8.49 -12.36
CA LEU A 124 14.77 -9.07 -12.90
C LEU A 124 14.97 -9.73 -14.27
N PHE A 125 15.75 -9.13 -15.17
CA PHE A 125 16.04 -9.74 -16.48
C PHE A 125 16.88 -11.02 -16.38
N LYS A 126 17.70 -11.16 -15.33
CA LYS A 126 18.46 -12.38 -15.08
C LYS A 126 17.57 -13.52 -14.55
N ASP A 127 16.49 -13.17 -13.87
CA ASP A 127 15.55 -14.13 -13.30
C ASP A 127 14.10 -13.66 -13.48
N THR A 128 13.58 -13.92 -14.67
CA THR A 128 12.18 -13.61 -15.00
C THR A 128 11.21 -14.58 -14.34
N LEU A 129 11.68 -15.71 -13.79
CA LEU A 129 10.83 -16.73 -13.17
C LEU A 129 10.12 -16.16 -11.95
N VAL A 130 10.74 -15.23 -11.23
CA VAL A 130 10.12 -14.55 -10.07
C VAL A 130 8.77 -13.91 -10.42
N LEU A 131 8.60 -13.36 -11.63
CA LEU A 131 7.30 -12.80 -12.02
C LEU A 131 6.27 -13.88 -12.34
N GLU A 132 6.68 -14.96 -13.00
CA GLU A 132 5.78 -16.07 -13.26
C GLU A 132 5.38 -16.79 -11.97
N GLU A 133 6.29 -16.96 -11.02
CA GLU A 133 6.00 -17.49 -9.69
C GLU A 133 4.97 -16.61 -8.97
N ARG A 134 5.14 -15.28 -8.95
CA ARG A 134 4.16 -14.36 -8.35
C ARG A 134 2.82 -14.40 -9.05
N LYS A 135 2.80 -14.55 -10.37
CA LYS A 135 1.59 -14.69 -11.17
C LYS A 135 0.87 -15.99 -10.81
N LEU A 136 1.57 -17.11 -10.75
CA LEU A 136 1.03 -18.41 -10.37
C LEU A 136 0.55 -18.42 -8.92
N ASP A 137 1.29 -17.79 -8.01
CA ASP A 137 0.91 -17.59 -6.62
C ASP A 137 -0.38 -16.78 -6.54
N ALA A 138 -0.46 -15.64 -7.25
CA ALA A 138 -1.66 -14.84 -7.33
C ALA A 138 -2.86 -15.66 -7.86
N ILE A 139 -2.68 -16.49 -8.90
CA ILE A 139 -3.72 -17.39 -9.45
C ILE A 139 -4.18 -18.42 -8.43
N LYS A 140 -3.23 -19.13 -7.80
CA LYS A 140 -3.50 -20.19 -6.84
C LYS A 140 -4.35 -19.66 -5.68
N HIS A 141 -4.03 -18.46 -5.24
CA HIS A 141 -4.65 -17.86 -4.07
C HIS A 141 -5.87 -16.96 -4.39
N ILE A 142 -6.35 -16.89 -5.64
CA ILE A 142 -7.58 -16.13 -5.98
C ILE A 142 -8.79 -16.60 -5.16
N GLN A 143 -8.87 -17.90 -4.88
CA GLN A 143 -9.99 -18.52 -4.18
C GLN A 143 -9.71 -18.79 -2.70
N GLU A 144 -8.50 -18.53 -2.23
CA GLU A 144 -8.16 -18.77 -0.83
C GLU A 144 -8.64 -17.61 0.04
N GLU A 145 -9.38 -17.93 1.09
CA GLU A 145 -9.90 -16.94 2.02
C GLU A 145 -9.05 -16.92 3.30
N TYR A 146 -8.52 -15.74 3.60
CA TYR A 146 -7.73 -15.50 4.81
C TYR A 146 -8.38 -14.36 5.60
N PRO A 147 -9.46 -14.61 6.35
CA PRO A 147 -10.23 -13.56 7.00
C PRO A 147 -9.36 -12.71 7.91
N ASN A 148 -9.57 -11.40 7.85
CA ASN A 148 -8.97 -10.42 8.74
C ASN A 148 -10.02 -9.34 9.04
N ASP A 149 -10.96 -9.69 9.92
CA ASP A 149 -12.10 -8.87 10.28
C ASP A 149 -11.66 -7.51 10.80
N LYS A 150 -10.50 -7.45 11.47
CA LYS A 150 -9.92 -6.19 11.96
C LYS A 150 -9.43 -5.29 10.84
N LEU A 151 -8.82 -5.85 9.79
CA LEU A 151 -8.41 -5.08 8.63
C LEU A 151 -9.63 -4.60 7.84
N THR A 152 -10.60 -5.49 7.61
CA THR A 152 -11.87 -5.17 6.93
C THR A 152 -12.62 -4.05 7.67
N ALA A 153 -12.79 -4.19 8.98
CA ALA A 153 -13.45 -3.17 9.80
C ALA A 153 -12.72 -1.82 9.76
N TRP A 154 -11.39 -1.81 9.59
CA TRP A 154 -10.63 -0.57 9.47
C TRP A 154 -10.94 0.14 8.14
N TYR A 155 -10.94 -0.56 7.00
CA TYR A 155 -11.31 0.05 5.72
C TYR A 155 -12.78 0.52 5.72
N VAL A 156 -13.69 -0.25 6.30
CA VAL A 156 -15.11 0.15 6.45
C VAL A 156 -15.24 1.39 7.33
N ASP A 157 -14.57 1.45 8.49
CA ASP A 157 -14.53 2.64 9.35
C ASP A 157 -14.03 3.89 8.59
N TYR A 158 -13.04 3.73 7.72
CA TYR A 158 -12.55 4.84 6.90
C TYR A 158 -13.56 5.27 5.82
N ILE A 159 -14.19 4.31 5.13
CA ILE A 159 -15.25 4.59 4.15
C ILE A 159 -16.39 5.39 4.79
N GLU A 160 -16.87 4.98 5.96
CA GLU A 160 -17.97 5.68 6.65
C GLU A 160 -17.57 7.09 7.10
N LYS A 161 -16.33 7.27 7.59
CA LYS A 161 -15.81 8.60 7.95
C LYS A 161 -15.70 9.54 6.75
N ALA A 162 -15.28 9.02 5.60
CA ALA A 162 -15.18 9.79 4.37
C ALA A 162 -16.57 10.14 3.83
N LYS A 163 -17.49 9.19 3.84
CA LYS A 163 -18.89 9.37 3.44
C LYS A 163 -19.59 10.45 4.27
N ALA A 164 -19.32 10.51 5.57
CA ALA A 164 -19.84 11.57 6.45
C ALA A 164 -19.39 13.00 6.06
N LYS A 165 -18.36 13.11 5.20
CA LYS A 165 -17.86 14.36 4.62
C LYS A 165 -18.20 14.53 3.13
N GLY A 166 -19.06 13.66 2.59
CA GLY A 166 -19.38 13.68 1.15
C GLY A 166 -18.28 13.13 0.25
N VAL A 167 -17.26 12.47 0.81
CA VAL A 167 -16.13 11.93 0.04
C VAL A 167 -16.33 10.43 -0.21
N HIS A 168 -16.25 10.02 -1.47
CA HIS A 168 -16.35 8.60 -1.85
C HIS A 168 -14.97 7.94 -1.86
N VAL A 169 -14.82 6.88 -1.07
CA VAL A 169 -13.55 6.12 -1.01
C VAL A 169 -13.59 4.94 -1.97
N VAL A 170 -12.54 4.79 -2.77
CA VAL A 170 -12.34 3.63 -3.64
C VAL A 170 -11.10 2.88 -3.20
N VAL A 171 -11.29 1.66 -2.69
CA VAL A 171 -10.22 0.78 -2.28
C VAL A 171 -9.73 -0.03 -3.48
N VAL A 172 -8.46 0.13 -3.85
CA VAL A 172 -7.84 -0.46 -5.03
C VAL A 172 -6.91 -1.60 -4.64
N MET A 173 -7.21 -2.82 -5.08
CA MET A 173 -6.28 -3.93 -5.01
C MET A 173 -5.39 -3.94 -6.25
N ALA A 174 -4.18 -3.38 -6.11
CA ALA A 174 -3.18 -3.28 -7.17
C ALA A 174 -2.54 -4.64 -7.52
N PRO A 175 -1.94 -4.79 -8.71
CA PRO A 175 -1.23 -6.01 -9.08
C PRO A 175 -0.08 -6.31 -8.14
N ARG A 176 0.24 -7.60 -7.98
CA ARG A 176 1.37 -8.12 -7.18
C ARG A 176 1.30 -7.82 -5.68
N ILE A 177 0.19 -7.28 -5.19
CA ILE A 177 -0.17 -7.28 -3.77
C ILE A 177 -0.35 -8.72 -3.31
N THR A 178 -0.03 -8.96 -2.04
CA THR A 178 -0.27 -10.27 -1.43
C THR A 178 -1.75 -10.67 -1.50
N GLN A 179 -1.98 -11.92 -1.87
CA GLN A 179 -3.26 -12.60 -1.85
C GLN A 179 -3.98 -12.57 -0.50
N TYR A 180 -3.25 -12.34 0.61
CA TYR A 180 -3.80 -12.46 1.95
C TYR A 180 -4.81 -11.36 2.30
N VAL A 181 -4.95 -10.33 1.46
CA VAL A 181 -5.99 -9.29 1.59
C VAL A 181 -7.24 -9.57 0.74
N MET A 182 -7.31 -10.71 0.05
CA MET A 182 -8.44 -11.03 -0.85
C MET A 182 -9.77 -11.15 -0.10
N SER A 183 -9.76 -11.75 1.09
CA SER A 183 -10.92 -11.81 2.00
C SER A 183 -11.42 -10.40 2.33
N THR A 184 -10.53 -9.52 2.79
CA THR A 184 -10.85 -8.12 3.05
C THR A 184 -11.41 -7.44 1.81
N TYR A 185 -10.81 -7.63 0.64
CA TYR A 185 -11.36 -7.11 -0.61
C TYR A 185 -12.79 -7.62 -0.87
N ASN A 186 -13.03 -8.91 -0.72
CA ASN A 186 -14.34 -9.53 -0.96
C ASN A 186 -15.43 -8.99 -0.02
N ASP A 187 -15.07 -8.67 1.23
CA ASP A 187 -16.00 -8.16 2.24
C ASP A 187 -16.29 -6.66 2.12
N LEU A 188 -15.48 -5.90 1.37
CA LEU A 188 -15.74 -4.47 1.15
C LEU A 188 -17.00 -4.25 0.29
N PRO A 189 -17.73 -3.13 0.48
CA PRO A 189 -18.89 -2.81 -0.36
C PRO A 189 -18.51 -2.70 -1.84
N PRO A 190 -19.30 -3.25 -2.79
CA PRO A 190 -18.96 -3.25 -4.21
C PRO A 190 -18.71 -1.87 -4.83
N GLN A 191 -19.43 -0.84 -4.40
CA GLN A 191 -19.27 0.54 -4.87
C GLN A 191 -17.98 1.21 -4.37
N HIS A 192 -17.30 0.62 -3.38
CA HIS A 192 -16.10 1.15 -2.74
C HIS A 192 -14.82 0.37 -3.08
N LYS A 193 -14.84 -0.50 -4.09
CA LYS A 193 -13.67 -1.36 -4.39
C LYS A 193 -13.41 -1.60 -5.88
N ILE A 194 -12.13 -1.65 -6.23
CA ILE A 194 -11.62 -1.98 -7.57
C ILE A 194 -10.51 -3.02 -7.46
N ARG A 195 -10.57 -4.08 -8.27
CA ARG A 195 -9.51 -5.09 -8.37
C ARG A 195 -8.82 -5.03 -9.73
N VAL A 196 -7.52 -4.74 -9.68
CA VAL A 196 -6.60 -4.79 -10.84
C VAL A 196 -5.45 -5.78 -10.59
N SER A 197 -5.66 -6.70 -9.64
CA SER A 197 -4.68 -7.69 -9.19
C SER A 197 -4.85 -9.08 -9.78
N ASP A 198 -5.81 -9.27 -10.70
CA ASP A 198 -6.07 -10.56 -11.32
C ASP A 198 -5.14 -10.76 -12.54
N PRO A 199 -4.16 -11.68 -12.48
CA PRO A 199 -3.23 -11.93 -13.58
C PRO A 199 -3.87 -12.59 -14.82
N ILE A 200 -5.05 -13.20 -14.69
CA ILE A 200 -5.80 -13.76 -15.82
C ILE A 200 -6.50 -12.63 -16.57
N LYS A 201 -7.07 -11.67 -15.83
CA LYS A 201 -7.77 -10.51 -16.40
C LYS A 201 -6.83 -9.42 -16.92
N TYR A 202 -5.69 -9.21 -16.25
CA TYR A 202 -4.72 -8.15 -16.59
C TYR A 202 -3.30 -8.72 -16.76
N PRO A 203 -3.08 -9.67 -17.69
CA PRO A 203 -1.80 -10.35 -17.86
C PRO A 203 -0.65 -9.39 -18.20
N GLU A 204 -0.93 -8.26 -18.85
CA GLU A 204 0.06 -7.26 -19.20
C GLU A 204 0.74 -6.63 -17.97
N LEU A 205 0.07 -6.59 -16.82
CA LEU A 205 0.64 -6.07 -15.56
C LEU A 205 1.64 -7.05 -14.91
N TYR A 206 1.84 -8.23 -15.50
CA TYR A 206 2.77 -9.26 -15.05
C TYR A 206 3.91 -9.51 -16.05
N LEU A 207 3.95 -8.75 -17.15
CA LEU A 207 5.04 -8.82 -18.14
C LEU A 207 6.30 -8.11 -17.65
N VAL A 208 7.47 -8.66 -18.01
CA VAL A 208 8.78 -8.09 -17.68
C VAL A 208 8.92 -6.68 -18.24
N GLU A 209 8.43 -6.41 -19.46
CA GLU A 209 8.47 -5.07 -20.08
C GLU A 209 7.70 -3.99 -19.33
N ASN A 210 6.75 -4.38 -18.47
CA ASN A 210 5.94 -3.48 -17.64
C ASN A 210 6.39 -3.46 -16.17
N SER A 211 7.53 -4.08 -15.87
CA SER A 211 8.09 -4.25 -14.53
C SER A 211 9.34 -3.41 -14.32
N ALA A 212 9.46 -2.81 -13.14
CA ALA A 212 10.71 -2.23 -12.67
C ALA A 212 11.51 -3.26 -11.86
N ASP A 213 10.82 -4.03 -11.02
CA ASP A 213 11.34 -5.17 -10.29
C ASP A 213 10.23 -6.21 -10.06
N ALA A 214 10.49 -7.20 -9.20
CA ALA A 214 9.54 -8.27 -8.89
C ALA A 214 8.23 -7.77 -8.26
N GLY A 215 8.23 -6.63 -7.56
CA GLY A 215 7.07 -6.09 -6.85
C GLY A 215 6.47 -4.85 -7.49
N HIS A 216 7.25 -4.09 -8.26
CA HIS A 216 6.86 -2.77 -8.76
C HIS A 216 6.76 -2.70 -10.28
N LEU A 217 5.76 -1.96 -10.75
CA LEU A 217 5.59 -1.59 -12.15
C LEU A 217 6.59 -0.50 -12.54
N ASN A 218 7.02 -0.49 -13.80
CA ASN A 218 7.73 0.65 -14.38
C ASN A 218 6.74 1.69 -14.93
N ALA A 219 7.22 2.76 -15.58
CA ALA A 219 6.32 3.79 -16.12
C ALA A 219 5.33 3.26 -17.19
N ALA A 220 5.68 2.23 -17.96
CA ALA A 220 4.76 1.62 -18.93
C ALA A 220 3.66 0.84 -18.21
N GLY A 221 4.03 0.00 -17.25
CA GLY A 221 3.09 -0.74 -16.41
C GLY A 221 2.18 0.16 -15.59
N ALA A 222 2.70 1.25 -15.03
CA ALA A 222 1.92 2.22 -14.28
C ALA A 222 0.82 2.88 -15.15
N ARG A 223 1.12 3.22 -16.41
CA ARG A 223 0.10 3.75 -17.34
C ARG A 223 -1.01 2.75 -17.63
N ILE A 224 -0.66 1.47 -17.81
CA ILE A 224 -1.64 0.40 -17.98
C ILE A 224 -2.50 0.29 -16.72
N PHE A 225 -1.88 0.20 -15.55
CA PHE A 225 -2.58 0.12 -14.27
C PHE A 225 -3.55 1.28 -14.08
N THR A 226 -3.10 2.52 -14.27
CA THR A 226 -3.97 3.71 -14.16
C THR A 226 -5.13 3.67 -15.14
N ARG A 227 -4.92 3.23 -16.39
CA ARG A 227 -5.99 3.08 -17.38
C ARG A 227 -7.03 2.06 -16.93
N GLU A 228 -6.61 0.92 -16.41
CA GLU A 228 -7.53 -0.13 -15.95
C GLU A 228 -8.28 0.26 -14.68
N VAL A 229 -7.62 0.97 -13.74
CA VAL A 229 -8.29 1.59 -12.59
C VAL A 229 -9.36 2.58 -13.05
N ALA A 230 -9.03 3.50 -13.97
CA ALA A 230 -9.97 4.48 -14.49
C ALA A 230 -11.16 3.83 -15.21
N ARG A 231 -10.91 2.77 -15.99
CA ARG A 231 -11.97 1.99 -16.65
C ARG A 231 -12.90 1.35 -15.63
N ALA A 232 -12.35 0.72 -14.60
CA ALA A 232 -13.14 0.08 -13.54
C ALA A 232 -13.92 1.11 -12.71
N PHE A 233 -13.33 2.27 -12.43
CA PHE A 233 -13.97 3.35 -11.70
C PHE A 233 -15.21 3.89 -12.45
N ASN A 234 -15.10 4.08 -13.76
CA ASN A 234 -16.23 4.51 -14.60
C ASN A 234 -17.38 3.50 -14.67
N GLN A 235 -17.18 2.27 -14.19
CA GLN A 235 -18.19 1.21 -14.13
C GLN A 235 -18.79 1.06 -12.73
N LEU A 236 -18.31 1.81 -11.73
CA LEU A 236 -18.89 1.79 -10.39
C LEU A 236 -20.25 2.48 -10.42
N ASN A 237 -21.26 1.80 -9.88
CA ASN A 237 -22.53 2.42 -9.55
C ASN A 237 -22.34 3.18 -8.24
N LEU A 238 -22.07 4.47 -8.35
CA LEU A 238 -22.00 5.37 -7.20
C LEU A 238 -23.44 5.71 -6.79
N ASP A 239 -23.74 5.55 -5.50
CA ASP A 239 -25.04 5.88 -4.90
C ASP A 239 -25.21 7.40 -4.70
#